data_AF-A0A662QTP9-F1
#
_entry.id   AF-A0A662QTP9-F1
#
_cell.length_a   1.000
_cell.length_b   1.000
_cell.length_c   1.000
_cell.angle_alpha   90.00
_cell.angle_beta   90.00
_cell.angle_gamma   90.00
#
_symmetry.space_group_name_H-M   'P 1'
#
loop_
_entity.id
_entity.type
_entity.pdbx_description
1 polymer ?
#
loop_
_entity_poly.entity_id
_entity_poly.type
_entity_poly.pdbx_seq_one_letter_code
_entity_poly.pdbx_strand_id
1 'polypeptide(L)'
;MDSKERIKSLWETSKKVILDCSLENGAIIAANSDNPYYPKDAFNYRYVWPRDAGYICVAAQEAGIDIIQKPFFDWLIERPEGFKKTGLLYQNYSTN
;
A
#
# COMPACT_ATOMS: atom_id res chain seq x y z
N MET A 1 16.89 16.09 18.73
CA MET A 1 16.83 14.64 18.43
C MET A 1 18.11 14.28 17.72
N ASP A 2 18.83 13.29 18.24
CA ASP A 2 20.05 12.78 17.61
C ASP A 2 19.74 12.16 16.24
N SER A 3 20.72 12.13 15.33
CA SER A 3 20.52 11.57 13.98
C SER A 3 20.10 10.10 14.02
N LYS A 4 20.61 9.30 14.98
CA LYS A 4 20.23 7.89 15.11
C LYS A 4 18.78 7.74 15.57
N GLU A 5 18.34 8.59 16.49
CA GLU A 5 16.96 8.63 16.97
C GLU A 5 16.00 9.00 15.85
N ARG A 6 16.37 9.97 15.01
CA ARG A 6 15.57 10.36 13.83
C ARG A 6 15.43 9.22 12.83
N ILE A 7 16.53 8.52 12.51
CA ILE A 7 16.51 7.37 11.59
C ILE A 7 15.62 6.26 12.15
N LYS A 8 15.77 5.93 13.45
CA LYS A 8 14.95 4.92 14.11
C LYS A 8 13.47 5.30 14.07
N SER A 9 13.13 6.55 14.39
CA SER A 9 11.75 7.03 14.32
C SER A 9 11.18 6.92 12.91
N LEU A 10 11.95 7.34 11.89
CA LEU A 10 11.52 7.25 10.50
C LEU A 10 11.29 5.79 10.08
N TRP A 11 12.19 4.88 10.47
CA TRP A 11 12.07 3.46 10.18
C TRP A 11 10.78 2.86 10.76
N GLU A 12 10.50 3.11 12.04
CA GLU A 12 9.29 2.62 12.70
C GLU A 12 8.01 3.23 12.10
N THR A 13 8.03 4.53 11.80
CA THR A 13 6.90 5.18 11.14
C THR A 13 6.66 4.65 9.72
N SER A 14 7.71 4.40 8.94
CA SER A 14 7.57 3.83 7.59
C SER A 14 6.94 2.44 7.60
N LYS A 15 7.32 1.58 8.54
CA LYS A 15 6.67 0.26 8.73
C LYS A 15 5.19 0.40 9.05
N LYS A 16 4.83 1.36 9.91
CA LYS A 16 3.44 1.66 10.21
C LYS A 16 2.67 2.11 8.97
N VAL A 17 3.24 3.03 8.18
CA VAL A 17 2.60 3.51 6.93
C VAL A 17 2.38 2.38 5.92
N ILE A 18 3.34 1.46 5.78
CA ILE A 18 3.21 0.26 4.95
C ILE A 18 1.99 -0.56 5.37
N LEU A 19 1.85 -0.83 6.68
CA LEU A 19 0.74 -1.60 7.22
C LEU A 19 -0.59 -0.84 7.10
N ASP A 20 -0.60 0.46 7.37
CA ASP A 20 -1.79 1.32 7.27
C ASP A 20 -2.34 1.38 5.82
N CYS A 21 -1.50 1.14 4.81
CA CYS A 21 -1.92 1.09 3.41
C CYS A 21 -2.42 -0.30 2.97
N SER A 22 -2.21 -1.34 3.77
CA SER A 22 -2.71 -2.70 3.50
C SER A 22 -4.12 -2.86 4.09
N LEU A 23 -5.13 -2.94 3.23
CA LEU A 23 -6.52 -3.13 3.64
C LEU A 23 -6.81 -4.59 3.99
N GLU A 24 -7.82 -4.81 4.83
CA GLU A 24 -8.22 -6.16 5.27
C GLU A 24 -8.62 -7.10 4.12
N ASN A 25 -9.09 -6.55 3.00
CA ASN A 25 -9.45 -7.32 1.82
C ASN A 25 -8.26 -7.71 0.92
N GLY A 26 -7.03 -7.34 1.32
CA GLY A 26 -5.80 -7.60 0.57
C GLY A 26 -5.38 -6.48 -0.38
N ALA A 27 -6.23 -5.49 -0.64
CA ALA A 27 -5.82 -4.34 -1.45
C ALA A 27 -4.71 -3.54 -0.76
N ILE A 28 -3.74 -3.05 -1.54
CA ILE A 28 -2.75 -2.08 -1.05
C ILE A 28 -2.98 -0.75 -1.77
N ILE A 29 -3.36 0.28 -1.01
CA ILE A 29 -3.63 1.63 -1.52
C ILE A 29 -2.36 2.48 -1.53
N ALA A 30 -2.30 3.49 -2.43
CA ALA A 30 -1.14 4.37 -2.51
C ALA A 30 -0.99 5.29 -1.28
N ALA A 31 -2.09 5.74 -0.71
CA ALA A 31 -2.09 6.43 0.58
C ALA A 31 -3.41 6.23 1.33
N ASN A 32 -3.31 5.94 2.64
CA ASN A 32 -4.47 5.86 3.51
C ASN A 32 -4.91 7.25 3.97
N SER A 33 -5.60 7.98 3.09
CA SER A 33 -6.17 9.30 3.37
C SER A 33 -7.32 9.29 4.39
N ASP A 34 -7.74 8.12 4.89
CA ASP A 34 -8.71 8.03 6.00
C ASP A 34 -8.06 8.45 7.33
N ASN A 35 -6.72 8.42 7.40
CA ASN A 35 -6.00 8.80 8.59
C ASN A 35 -6.10 10.31 8.89
N PRO A 36 -6.33 10.71 10.16
CA PRO A 36 -6.58 12.10 10.54
C PRO A 36 -5.37 13.03 10.42
N TYR A 37 -4.18 12.49 10.17
CA TYR A 37 -2.98 13.29 9.91
C TYR A 37 -2.93 13.87 8.49
N TYR A 38 -3.79 13.40 7.57
CA TYR A 38 -3.95 14.04 6.27
C TYR A 38 -4.79 15.32 6.38
N PRO A 39 -4.43 16.39 5.68
CA PRO A 39 -5.29 17.57 5.54
C PRO A 39 -6.65 17.20 4.93
N LYS A 40 -7.72 17.89 5.35
CA LYS A 40 -9.09 17.64 4.87
C LYS A 40 -9.25 17.87 3.36
N ASP A 41 -8.41 18.72 2.80
CA ASP A 41 -8.36 19.11 1.40
C ASP A 41 -7.28 18.34 0.61
N ALA A 42 -6.64 17.34 1.23
CA ALA A 42 -5.68 16.49 0.53
C ALA A 42 -6.37 15.72 -0.60
N PHE A 43 -5.68 15.61 -1.74
CA PHE A 43 -6.17 14.81 -2.85
C PHE A 43 -6.30 13.34 -2.45
N ASN A 44 -7.38 12.69 -2.90
CA ASN A 44 -7.67 11.31 -2.52
C ASN A 44 -6.79 10.33 -3.32
N TYR A 45 -5.79 9.76 -2.64
CA TYR A 45 -4.89 8.72 -3.15
C TYR A 45 -5.27 7.32 -2.66
N ARG A 46 -6.51 7.13 -2.19
CA ARG A 46 -7.03 5.85 -1.68
C ARG A 46 -7.45 4.89 -2.81
N TYR A 47 -6.57 4.72 -3.79
CA TYR A 47 -6.72 3.75 -4.88
C TYR A 47 -5.54 2.79 -4.89
N VAL A 48 -5.73 1.64 -5.53
CA VAL A 48 -4.66 0.68 -5.80
C VAL A 48 -4.00 1.06 -7.12
N TRP A 49 -2.79 1.60 -7.06
CA TRP A 49 -1.90 1.65 -8.22
C TRP A 49 -0.99 0.41 -8.16
N PRO A 50 -1.03 -0.52 -9.14
CA PRO A 50 -0.24 -1.75 -9.08
C PRO A 50 1.26 -1.51 -8.89
N ARG A 51 1.79 -0.44 -9.47
CA ARG A 51 3.18 -0.01 -9.29
C ARG A 51 3.49 0.29 -7.82
N ASP A 52 2.68 1.15 -7.21
CA ASP A 52 2.86 1.65 -5.85
C ASP A 52 2.72 0.50 -4.84
N ALA A 53 1.70 -0.34 -5.01
CA ALA A 53 1.52 -1.56 -4.22
C ALA A 53 2.67 -2.56 -4.39
N GLY A 54 3.20 -2.71 -5.61
CA GLY A 54 4.38 -3.54 -5.88
C GLY A 54 5.61 -3.06 -5.10
N TYR A 55 5.88 -1.75 -5.07
CA TYR A 55 6.96 -1.18 -4.26
C TYR A 55 6.73 -1.35 -2.76
N ILE A 56 5.48 -1.24 -2.29
CA ILE A 56 5.13 -1.52 -0.89
C ILE A 56 5.43 -2.98 -0.54
N CYS A 57 5.12 -3.95 -1.40
CA CYS A 57 5.45 -5.36 -1.18
C CYS A 57 6.97 -5.59 -1.03
N VAL A 58 7.78 -4.94 -1.86
CA VAL A 58 9.25 -4.99 -1.77
C VAL A 58 9.73 -4.35 -0.47
N ALA A 59 9.27 -3.14 -0.16
CA ALA A 59 9.65 -2.44 1.07
C ALA A 59 9.24 -3.22 2.33
N ALA A 60 8.07 -3.85 2.32
CA ALA A 60 7.59 -4.71 3.40
C ALA A 60 8.51 -5.92 3.59
N GLN A 61 8.91 -6.58 2.50
CA GLN A 61 9.85 -7.70 2.57
C GLN A 61 11.20 -7.28 3.17
N GLU A 62 11.76 -6.15 2.73
CA GLU A 62 13.00 -5.59 3.30
C GLU A 62 12.84 -5.20 4.77
N ALA A 63 11.64 -4.80 5.18
CA ALA A 63 11.31 -4.46 6.56
C ALA A 63 10.93 -5.66 7.45
N GLY A 64 10.94 -6.89 6.91
CA GLY A 64 10.55 -8.11 7.63
C GLY A 64 9.04 -8.24 7.87
N ILE A 65 8.22 -7.59 7.04
CA ILE A 65 6.76 -7.69 7.04
C ILE A 65 6.37 -8.63 5.89
N ASP A 66 5.96 -9.85 6.19
CA ASP A 66 5.67 -10.92 5.22
C ASP A 66 4.17 -11.24 5.08
N ILE A 67 3.31 -10.51 5.80
CA ILE A 67 1.88 -10.78 5.91
C ILE A 67 1.02 -10.11 4.83
N ILE A 68 1.56 -9.18 4.02
CA ILE A 68 0.75 -8.33 3.11
C ILE A 68 0.87 -8.74 1.64
N GLN A 69 1.97 -9.40 1.25
CA GLN A 69 2.31 -9.67 -0.14
C GLN A 69 1.34 -10.67 -0.77
N LYS A 70 1.13 -11.83 -0.11
CA LYS A 70 0.22 -12.85 -0.63
C LYS A 70 -1.23 -12.32 -0.73
N PRO A 71 -1.81 -11.68 0.31
CA PRO A 71 -3.12 -11.06 0.18
C PRO A 71 -3.23 -10.07 -0.98
N PHE A 72 -2.20 -9.26 -1.21
CA PHE A 72 -2.18 -8.34 -2.34
C PHE A 72 -2.14 -9.02 -3.69
N PHE A 73 -1.30 -10.02 -3.89
CA PHE A 73 -1.25 -10.72 -5.18
C PHE A 73 -2.53 -11.54 -5.43
N ASP A 74 -3.12 -12.13 -4.40
CA ASP A 74 -4.44 -12.75 -4.49
C ASP A 74 -5.49 -11.70 -4.90
N TRP A 75 -5.49 -10.51 -4.27
CA TRP A 75 -6.37 -9.41 -4.64
C TRP A 75 -6.15 -8.98 -6.10
N LEU A 76 -4.89 -8.79 -6.53
CA LEU A 76 -4.52 -8.32 -7.87
C LEU A 76 -4.93 -9.29 -8.99
N ILE A 77 -4.97 -10.60 -8.69
CA ILE A 77 -5.42 -11.62 -9.64
C ILE A 77 -6.95 -11.68 -9.68
N GLU A 78 -7.60 -11.52 -8.53
CA GLU A 78 -9.02 -11.84 -8.36
C GLU A 78 -9.99 -10.66 -8.56
N ARG A 79 -9.56 -9.44 -8.20
CA ARG A 79 -10.45 -8.27 -8.04
C ARG A 79 -10.36 -7.24 -9.16
N PRO A 80 -9.17 -6.86 -9.66
CA PRO A 80 -9.04 -5.90 -10.75
C PRO A 80 -9.92 -6.20 -11.96
N GLU A 81 -10.70 -5.20 -12.34
CA GLU A 81 -11.52 -5.27 -13.54
C GLU A 81 -10.63 -5.57 -14.77
N GLY A 82 -11.06 -6.53 -15.58
CA GLY A 82 -10.43 -6.85 -16.85
C GLY A 82 -9.15 -7.67 -16.75
N PHE A 83 -8.49 -7.78 -15.58
CA PHE A 83 -7.21 -8.49 -15.48
C PHE A 83 -7.34 -9.96 -15.86
N LYS A 84 -8.31 -10.70 -15.30
CA LYS A 84 -8.54 -12.11 -15.66
C LYS A 84 -8.84 -12.35 -17.14
N LYS A 85 -9.42 -11.37 -17.83
CA LYS A 85 -9.81 -11.49 -19.24
C LYS A 85 -8.68 -11.10 -20.19
N THR A 86 -7.88 -10.10 -19.81
CA THR A 86 -6.91 -9.44 -20.72
C THR A 86 -5.46 -9.71 -20.34
N GLY A 87 -5.18 -10.07 -19.08
CA GLY A 87 -3.83 -10.11 -18.52
C GLY A 87 -3.18 -8.73 -18.35
N LEU A 88 -3.91 -7.63 -18.59
CA LEU A 88 -3.39 -6.27 -18.55
C LEU A 88 -3.74 -5.58 -17.23
N LEU A 89 -2.76 -4.87 -16.69
CA LEU A 89 -2.94 -3.99 -15.55
C LEU A 89 -3.28 -2.57 -16.03
N TYR A 90 -4.36 -2.02 -15.50
CA TYR A 90 -4.72 -0.61 -15.68
C TYR A 90 -3.95 0.28 -14.71
N GLN A 91 -4.01 1.58 -14.95
CA GLN A 91 -3.27 2.55 -14.17
C GLN A 91 -3.59 2.47 -12.68
N ASN A 92 -4.87 2.38 -12.33
CA ASN A 92 -5.33 2.21 -10.96
C ASN A 92 -6.68 1.47 -10.90
N TYR A 93 -7.02 1.06 -9.68
CA TYR A 93 -8.26 0.38 -9.35
C TYR A 93 -8.86 0.96 -8.08
N SER A 94 -10.19 0.97 -7.99
CA SER A 94 -10.89 1.12 -6.72
C SER A 94 -10.62 -0.08 -5.82
N THR A 95 -10.88 0.06 -4.51
CA THR A 95 -10.54 -0.98 -3.52
C THR A 95 -11.56 -2.12 -3.41
N ASN A 96 -12.66 -2.10 -4.17
CA ASN A 96 -13.80 -3.03 -4.04
C ASN A 96 -13.80 -4.10 -5.14
#